data_AF-D8F8T2-F1
#
_entry.id   AF-D8F8T2-F1
#
_cell.length_a   1.000
_cell.length_b   1.000
_cell.length_c   1.000
_cell.angle_alpha   90.00
_cell.angle_beta   90.00
_cell.angle_gamma   90.00
#
_symmetry.space_group_name_H-M   'P 1'
#
loop_
_entity.id
_entity.type
_entity.pdbx_description
1 polymer ?
#
loop_
_entity_poly.entity_id
_entity_poly.type
_entity_poly.pdbx_seq_one_letter_code
_entity_poly.pdbx_strand_id
1 'polypeptide(L)'
;TQSRNAQAVINHINFSIMAATIIWIYGSRLENIPERRHKVKGRNSFAFSDLRHIIAKSALSDDFHAVCNQDNKLPRKSFLEALLRMVG
;
A
#
# COMPACT_ATOMS: atom_id res chain seq x y z
N THR A 1 20.62 -7.23 9.99
CA THR A 1 21.64 -7.47 8.96
C THR A 1 21.00 -7.21 7.61
N GLN A 2 21.46 -6.22 6.84
CA GLN A 2 20.93 -5.99 5.49
C GLN A 2 21.41 -7.14 4.60
N SER A 3 20.50 -8.03 4.20
CA SER A 3 20.81 -9.18 3.35
C SER A 3 21.26 -8.67 1.99
N ARG A 4 22.58 -8.58 1.76
CA ARG A 4 23.20 -8.25 0.46
C ARG A 4 23.20 -9.47 -0.47
N ASN A 5 22.09 -10.20 -0.52
CA ASN A 5 21.88 -11.27 -1.48
C ASN A 5 21.13 -10.70 -2.69
N ALA A 6 21.56 -11.02 -3.91
CA ALA A 6 20.89 -10.62 -5.14
C ALA A 6 19.39 -10.97 -5.11
N GLN A 7 19.03 -12.13 -4.55
CA GLN A 7 17.63 -12.53 -4.43
C GLN A 7 16.83 -11.62 -3.48
N ALA A 8 17.43 -11.21 -2.36
CA ALA A 8 16.78 -10.31 -1.41
C ALA A 8 16.55 -8.92 -2.03
N VAL A 9 17.51 -8.44 -2.84
CA VAL A 9 17.37 -7.18 -3.58
C VAL A 9 16.25 -7.27 -4.61
N ILE A 10 16.21 -8.33 -5.41
CA ILE A 10 15.16 -8.55 -6.42
C ILE A 10 13.78 -8.66 -5.76
N ASN A 11 13.66 -9.44 -4.68
CA ASN A 11 12.42 -9.59 -3.94
C ASN A 11 11.93 -8.23 -3.38
N HIS A 12 12.83 -7.42 -2.82
CA HIS A 12 12.49 -6.10 -2.30
C HIS A 12 12.03 -5.12 -3.39
N ILE A 13 12.67 -5.13 -4.56
CA ILE A 13 12.27 -4.32 -5.71
C ILE A 13 10.88 -4.76 -6.19
N ASN A 14 10.67 -6.05 -6.39
CA ASN A 14 9.38 -6.59 -6.85
C ASN A 14 8.25 -6.25 -5.86
N PHE A 15 8.50 -6.40 -4.56
CA PHE A 15 7.57 -6.00 -3.51
C PHE A 15 7.26 -4.49 -3.58
N SER A 16 8.28 -3.65 -3.70
CA SER A 16 8.12 -2.20 -3.76
C SER A 16 7.34 -1.74 -4.98
N ILE A 17 7.60 -2.34 -6.16
CA ILE A 17 6.86 -2.06 -7.39
C ILE A 17 5.40 -2.48 -7.23
N MET A 18 5.14 -3.69 -6.74
CA MET A 18 3.77 -4.16 -6.49
C MET A 18 3.01 -3.23 -5.53
N ALA A 19 3.63 -2.86 -4.40
CA ALA A 19 3.02 -1.95 -3.43
C ALA A 19 2.70 -0.59 -4.08
N ALA A 20 3.62 -0.03 -4.85
CA ALA A 20 3.39 1.22 -5.57
C ALA A 20 2.23 1.09 -6.58
N THR A 21 2.15 -0.01 -7.33
CA THR A 21 1.05 -0.28 -8.27
C THR A 21 -0.30 -0.38 -7.56
N ILE A 22 -0.39 -1.13 -6.45
CA ILE A 22 -1.63 -1.26 -5.68
C ILE A 22 -2.10 0.09 -5.15
N ILE A 23 -1.16 0.90 -4.63
CA ILE A 23 -1.46 2.26 -4.15
C ILE A 23 -2.05 3.12 -5.27
N TRP A 24 -1.49 3.05 -6.49
CA TRP A 24 -2.01 3.81 -7.62
C TRP A 24 -3.38 3.33 -8.11
N ILE A 25 -3.62 2.02 -8.14
CA ILE A 25 -4.95 1.45 -8.45
C ILE A 25 -5.98 1.91 -7.42
N TYR A 26 -5.59 1.97 -6.14
CA TYR A 26 -6.44 2.52 -5.09
C TYR A 26 -6.75 4.00 -5.36
N GLY A 27 -5.72 4.81 -5.64
CA GLY A 27 -5.89 6.22 -5.97
C GLY A 27 -6.78 6.46 -7.19
N SER A 28 -6.67 5.63 -8.24
CA SER A 28 -7.52 5.77 -9.44
C SER A 28 -8.99 5.43 -9.20
N ARG A 29 -9.30 4.75 -8.10
CA ARG A 29 -10.68 4.39 -7.70
C ARG A 29 -11.27 5.38 -6.68
N LEU A 30 -10.50 6.37 -6.23
CA LEU A 30 -11.04 7.39 -5.34
C LEU A 30 -12.02 8.28 -6.11
N GLU A 31 -13.26 8.35 -5.64
CA GLU A 31 -14.29 9.22 -6.19
C GLU A 31 -13.97 10.70 -6.00
N ASN A 32 -13.22 11.02 -4.94
CA ASN A 32 -12.86 12.38 -4.57
C ASN A 32 -11.35 12.52 -4.38
N ILE A 33 -10.84 13.71 -4.71
CA ILE A 33 -9.44 14.04 -4.47
C ILE A 33 -9.19 14.04 -2.96
N PRO A 34 -8.21 13.27 -2.47
CA PRO A 34 -7.93 13.18 -1.05
C PRO A 34 -7.48 14.51 -0.45
N GLU A 35 -7.92 14.80 0.78
CA GLU A 35 -7.52 16.01 1.51
C GLU A 35 -6.00 16.03 1.74
N ARG A 36 -5.38 17.13 1.33
CA ARG A 36 -3.94 17.33 1.47
C ARG A 36 -3.59 17.93 2.82
N ARG A 37 -2.53 17.41 3.45
CA ARG A 37 -1.88 18.07 4.60
C ARG A 37 -1.31 19.45 4.23
N HIS A 38 -0.84 19.64 3.00
CA HIS A 38 -0.35 20.93 2.49
C HIS A 38 -0.97 21.23 1.12
N LYS A 39 -1.91 22.19 1.07
CA LYS A 39 -2.58 22.59 -0.18
C LYS A 39 -1.63 23.42 -1.04
N VAL A 40 -1.21 22.88 -2.19
CA VAL A 40 -0.50 23.64 -3.22
C VAL A 40 -1.53 24.34 -4.11
N LYS A 41 -1.50 25.67 -4.14
CA LYS A 41 -2.42 26.50 -4.93
C LYS A 41 -2.28 26.15 -6.42
N GLY A 42 -3.39 25.85 -7.10
CA GLY A 42 -3.45 25.62 -8.55
C GLY A 42 -3.28 24.18 -9.03
N ARG A 43 -3.24 23.16 -8.16
CA ARG A 43 -3.23 21.74 -8.57
C ARG A 43 -4.52 21.01 -8.21
N ASN A 44 -5.21 20.51 -9.23
CA ASN A 44 -6.39 19.64 -9.11
C ASN A 44 -6.04 18.13 -9.15
N SER A 45 -4.77 17.75 -9.17
CA SER A 45 -4.33 16.35 -9.03
C SER A 45 -3.82 16.09 -7.62
N PHE A 46 -3.92 14.85 -7.12
CA PHE A 46 -3.28 14.40 -5.87
C PHE A 46 -1.93 13.72 -6.15
N ALA A 47 -1.06 13.67 -5.14
CA ALA A 47 0.27 13.06 -5.23
C ALA A 47 0.31 11.67 -4.56
N PHE A 48 1.33 10.88 -4.86
CA PHE A 48 1.56 9.59 -4.19
C PHE A 48 1.64 9.73 -2.66
N SER A 49 2.22 10.83 -2.17
CA SER A 49 2.30 11.12 -0.73
C SER A 49 0.92 11.26 -0.08
N ASP A 50 -0.07 11.78 -0.82
CA ASP A 50 -1.44 11.96 -0.33
C ASP A 50 -2.10 10.58 -0.12
N LEU A 51 -1.96 9.67 -1.10
CA LEU A 51 -2.43 8.29 -1.01
C LEU A 51 -1.73 7.51 0.12
N ARG A 52 -0.40 7.61 0.20
CA ARG A 52 0.38 6.97 1.26
C ARG A 52 -0.08 7.45 2.63
N HIS A 53 -0.39 8.74 2.78
CA HIS A 53 -0.84 9.30 4.05
C HIS A 53 -2.19 8.72 4.49
N ILE A 54 -3.16 8.59 3.58
CA ILE A 54 -4.47 7.97 3.87
C ILE A 54 -4.30 6.53 4.28
N ILE A 55 -3.54 5.75 3.49
CA ILE A 55 -3.30 4.33 3.78
C ILE A 55 -2.61 4.17 5.14
N ALA A 56 -1.61 5.01 5.44
CA ALA A 56 -0.93 4.99 6.74
C ALA A 56 -1.88 5.34 7.89
N LYS A 57 -2.77 6.33 7.70
CA LYS A 57 -3.77 6.69 8.71
C LYS A 57 -4.73 5.53 8.98
N SER A 58 -5.20 4.85 7.94
CA SER A 58 -6.05 3.66 8.09
C SER A 58 -5.29 2.49 8.70
N ALA A 59 -4.02 2.29 8.37
CA ALA A 59 -3.19 1.23 8.94
C ALA A 59 -2.90 1.42 10.43
N LEU A 60 -2.88 2.68 10.89
CA LEU A 60 -2.64 3.06 12.28
C LEU A 60 -3.92 3.19 13.11
N SER A 61 -5.11 3.05 12.50
CA SER A 61 -6.37 3.11 13.26
C SER A 61 -6.56 1.82 14.07
N ASP A 62 -7.14 1.93 15.28
CA ASP A 62 -7.43 0.78 16.14
C ASP A 62 -8.34 -0.26 15.44
N ASP A 63 -9.21 0.21 14.52
CA ASP A 63 -10.09 -0.62 13.70
C ASP A 63 -9.39 -1.33 12.53
N PHE A 64 -8.09 -1.12 12.32
CA PHE A 64 -7.38 -1.73 11.20
C PHE A 64 -7.42 -3.25 11.27
N HIS A 65 -7.32 -3.81 12.48
CA HIS A 65 -7.49 -5.23 12.71
C HIS A 65 -8.88 -5.73 12.30
N ALA A 66 -9.94 -4.93 12.46
CA ALA A 66 -11.27 -5.31 12.01
C ALA A 66 -11.36 -5.35 10.48
N VAL A 67 -10.66 -4.46 9.77
CA VAL A 67 -10.55 -4.50 8.30
C VAL A 67 -9.80 -5.74 7.81
N CYS A 68 -8.77 -6.18 8.53
CA CYS A 68 -8.00 -7.39 8.20
C CYS A 68 -8.68 -8.70 8.63
N ASN A 69 -9.44 -8.68 9.74
CA ASN A 69 -10.14 -9.82 10.31
C ASN A 69 -11.58 -9.97 9.80
N GLN A 70 -12.03 -9.15 8.85
CA GLN A 70 -13.22 -9.49 8.09
C GLN A 70 -12.91 -10.78 7.31
N ASP A 71 -13.31 -11.91 7.91
CA ASP A 71 -13.36 -13.27 7.38
C ASP A 71 -14.29 -13.39 6.17
N ASN A 72 -14.22 -12.42 5.26
CA ASN A 72 -14.48 -12.70 3.87
C ASN A 72 -13.46 -13.78 3.51
N LYS A 73 -13.93 -15.02 3.32
CA LYS A 73 -13.16 -16.13 2.76
C LYS A 73 -12.61 -15.69 1.40
N LEU A 74 -11.56 -14.87 1.41
CA LEU A 74 -10.88 -14.44 0.22
C LEU A 74 -10.24 -15.70 -0.32
N PRO A 75 -10.47 -16.08 -1.59
CA PRO A 75 -9.84 -17.24 -2.22
C PRO A 75 -8.30 -17.08 -2.38
N ARG A 76 -7.70 -16.11 -1.68
CA ARG A 76 -6.41 -15.47 -2.00
C ARG A 76 -5.36 -15.64 -0.90
N LYS A 77 -5.43 -16.75 -0.15
CA LYS A 77 -4.36 -17.10 0.80
C LYS A 77 -2.99 -17.20 0.10
N SER A 78 -2.96 -17.71 -1.14
CA SER A 78 -1.72 -17.85 -1.92
C SER A 78 -1.03 -16.52 -2.26
N PHE A 79 -1.80 -15.44 -2.50
CA PHE A 79 -1.21 -14.15 -2.88
C PHE A 79 -0.57 -13.45 -1.67
N LEU A 80 -1.28 -13.36 -0.55
CA LEU A 80 -0.74 -12.74 0.68
C LEU A 80 0.45 -13.53 1.22
N GLU A 81 0.40 -14.85 1.16
CA GLU A 81 1.50 -15.72 1.58
C GLU A 81 2.74 -15.53 0.69
N ALA A 82 2.57 -15.49 -0.64
CA ALA A 82 3.65 -15.15 -1.56
C ALA A 82 4.21 -13.75 -1.28
N LEU A 83 3.34 -12.80 -0.91
CA LEU A 83 3.71 -11.42 -0.60
C LEU A 83 4.57 -11.32 0.66
N LEU A 84 4.19 -12.02 1.73
CA LEU A 84 4.98 -12.10 2.97
C LEU A 84 6.34 -12.77 2.73
N ARG A 85 6.40 -13.78 1.84
CA ARG A 85 7.66 -14.46 1.47
C ARG A 85 8.62 -13.58 0.66
N MET A 86 8.15 -12.52 0.01
CA MET A 86 9.04 -11.57 -0.69
C MET A 86 9.66 -10.52 0.23
N VAL A 87 9.11 -10.32 1.44
CA VAL A 87 9.64 -9.33 2.40
C VAL A 87 10.76 -9.93 3.27
N GLY A 88 10.84 -11.26 3.37
CA GLY A 88 11.87 -12.02 4.11
C GLY A 88 13.10 -12.36 3.28
#